data_AF-A0AAE3WGA0-F1
#
_entry.id   AF-A0AAE3WGA0-F1
#
_cell.length_a   1.000
_cell.length_b   1.000
_cell.length_c   1.000
_cell.angle_alpha   90.00
_cell.angle_beta   90.00
_cell.angle_gamma   90.00
#
_symmetry.space_group_name_H-M   'P 1'
#
loop_
_entity.id
_entity.type
_entity.pdbx_description
1 polymer ?
#
loop_
_entity_poly.entity_id
_entity_poly.type
_entity_poly.pdbx_seq_one_letter_code
_entity_poly.pdbx_strand_id
1 'polypeptide(L)' 'MVFHFIDMLGDKDKINKDIATCLYTGIMTDTSSFRFASTTSKTHRVTAYLIDKGAESSEIHNAVLDA' A
#
# COMPACT_ATOMS: atom_id res chain seq x y z
N MET A 1 -8.60 -2.10 3.58
CA MET A 1 -9.98 -2.43 3.16
C MET A 1 -10.22 -2.13 1.68
N VAL A 2 -9.88 -0.93 1.18
CA VAL A 2 -10.08 -0.55 -0.24
C VAL A 2 -9.43 -1.51 -1.23
N PHE A 3 -8.18 -1.92 -1.01
CA PHE A 3 -7.51 -2.91 -1.86
C PHE A 3 -8.32 -4.21 -2.02
N HIS A 4 -8.84 -4.75 -0.92
CA HIS A 4 -9.62 -6.00 -0.97
C HIS A 4 -10.96 -5.81 -1.66
N PHE A 5 -11.55 -4.62 -1.60
CA PHE A 5 -12.75 -4.32 -2.34
C PHE A 5 -12.50 -4.34 -3.85
N ILE A 6 -11.41 -3.71 -4.31
CA ILE A 6 -10.99 -3.76 -5.72
C ILE A 6 -10.71 -5.22 -6.16
N ASP A 7 -10.03 -6.00 -5.31
CA ASP A 7 -9.75 -7.41 -5.56
C ASP A 7 -11.04 -8.26 -5.66
N MET A 8 -12.01 -8.02 -4.76
CA MET A 8 -13.31 -8.69 -4.80
C MET A 8 -14.12 -8.37 -6.06
N LEU A 9 -13.91 -7.22 -6.68
CA LEU A 9 -14.51 -6.85 -7.97
C LEU A 9 -13.80 -7.51 -9.17
N GLY A 10 -12.70 -8.23 -8.96
CA GLY A 10 -11.86 -8.78 -10.04
C GLY A 10 -11.01 -7.73 -10.75
N ASP A 11 -10.94 -6.52 -10.21
CA ASP A 11 -10.34 -5.35 -10.85
C ASP A 11 -8.90 -5.07 -10.36
N LYS A 12 -8.30 -6.04 -9.68
CA LYS A 12 -6.96 -5.90 -9.10
C LYS A 12 -5.91 -5.48 -10.13
N ASP A 13 -6.02 -5.96 -11.37
CA ASP A 13 -5.09 -5.62 -12.44
C ASP A 13 -5.22 -4.19 -12.98
N LYS A 14 -6.33 -3.50 -12.67
CA LYS A 14 -6.53 -2.08 -12.98
C LYS A 14 -5.80 -1.14 -12.03
N ILE A 15 -5.22 -1.67 -10.94
CA ILE A 15 -4.36 -0.88 -10.05
C ILE A 15 -3.10 -0.48 -10.82
N ASN A 16 -3.04 0.81 -11.18
CA ASN A 16 -1.88 1.44 -11.79
C ASN A 16 -0.97 2.06 -10.71
N LYS A 17 0.15 2.66 -11.13
CA LYS A 17 1.14 3.28 -10.24
C LYS A 17 0.53 4.30 -9.28
N ASP A 18 -0.38 5.15 -9.76
CA ASP A 18 -0.97 6.22 -8.94
C ASP A 18 -1.88 5.64 -7.86
N ILE A 19 -2.75 4.70 -8.23
CA ILE A 19 -3.61 3.99 -7.26
C ILE A 19 -2.75 3.21 -6.27
N ALA A 20 -1.70 2.52 -6.75
CA ALA A 20 -0.81 1.75 -5.91
C ALA A 20 -0.10 2.62 -4.87
N THR A 21 0.39 3.78 -5.30
CA THR A 21 1.01 4.80 -4.45
C THR A 21 0.04 5.25 -3.37
N CYS A 22 -1.17 5.70 -3.71
CA CYS A 22 -2.16 6.14 -2.72
C CYS A 22 -2.51 5.05 -1.70
N LEU A 23 -2.74 3.83 -2.16
CA LEU A 23 -3.06 2.70 -1.28
C LEU A 23 -1.87 2.35 -0.36
N TYR A 24 -0.65 2.39 -0.89
CA TYR A 24 0.56 2.11 -0.12
C TYR A 24 0.76 3.18 0.96
N THR A 25 0.62 4.46 0.61
CA THR A 25 0.70 5.59 1.55
C THR A 25 -0.27 5.42 2.72
N GLY A 26 -1.53 5.09 2.44
CA GLY A 26 -2.53 4.85 3.50
C GLY A 26 -2.15 3.68 4.42
N ILE A 27 -1.70 2.55 3.86
CA ILE A 27 -1.28 1.40 4.66
C ILE A 27 -0.03 1.72 5.49
N MET A 28 0.96 2.40 4.89
CA MET A 28 2.20 2.77 5.57
C MET A 28 1.92 3.69 6.75
N THR A 29 1.07 4.70 6.58
CA THR A 29 0.72 5.65 7.64
C THR A 29 -0.07 4.97 8.77
N ASP A 30 -1.10 4.20 8.45
CA ASP A 30 -1.92 3.47 9.43
C ASP A 30 -1.14 2.43 10.24
N THR A 31 -0.04 1.91 9.69
CA THR A 31 0.82 0.90 10.35
C THR A 31 2.05 1.48 11.03
N SER A 32 2.20 2.81 11.04
CA SER A 32 3.44 3.50 11.44
C SER A 32 4.67 2.90 10.74
N SER A 33 4.58 2.76 9.42
CA SER A 33 5.59 2.09 8.58
C SER A 33 5.84 0.65 9.02
N PHE A 34 4.76 -0.13 9.19
CA PHE A 34 4.77 -1.55 9.57
C PHE A 34 5.39 -1.85 10.95
N ARG A 35 5.51 -0.84 11.83
CA ARG A 35 6.11 -1.00 13.17
C ARG A 35 5.12 -1.50 14.21
N PHE A 36 3.82 -1.45 13.93
CA PHE A 36 2.80 -1.97 14.84
C PHE A 36 2.73 -3.50 14.78
N ALA A 37 2.70 -4.15 15.94
CA ALA A 37 2.60 -5.61 16.08
C ALA A 37 1.30 -6.20 15.49
N SER A 38 0.27 -5.36 15.27
CA SER A 38 -0.96 -5.74 14.59
C SER A 38 -0.80 -5.89 13.07
N THR A 39 0.35 -5.50 12.50
CA THR A 39 0.64 -5.68 11.08
C THR A 39 0.72 -7.17 10.77
N THR A 40 -0.12 -7.62 9.86
CA THR A 40 -0.25 -9.04 9.53
C THR A 40 0.53 -9.39 8.26
N SER A 41 0.81 -10.68 8.07
CA SER A 41 1.35 -11.21 6.81
C SER A 41 0.47 -10.86 5.60
N LYS A 42 -0.85 -10.75 5.80
CA LYS A 42 -1.79 -10.31 4.76
C LYS A 42 -1.51 -8.88 4.33
N THR A 43 -1.24 -7.96 5.27
CA THR A 43 -0.86 -6.58 4.97
C THR A 43 0.41 -6.53 4.14
N HIS A 44 1.45 -7.29 4.51
CA HIS A 44 2.70 -7.35 3.74
C HIS A 44 2.53 -7.88 2.31
N ARG A 45 1.66 -8.86 2.09
CA ARG A 45 1.35 -9.36 0.74
C ARG A 45 0.64 -8.31 -0.10
N VAL A 46 -0.23 -7.51 0.51
CA VAL A 46 -0.88 -6.38 -0.19
C VAL A 46 0.18 -5.35 -0.59
N THR A 47 1.03 -4.90 0.34
CA THR A 47 2.05 -3.90 0.01
C THR A 47 3.10 -4.39 -0.97
N ALA A 48 3.48 -5.66 -0.93
CA ALA A 48 4.33 -6.27 -1.97
C ALA A 48 3.69 -6.12 -3.36
N TYR A 49 2.40 -6.45 -3.50
CA TYR A 49 1.70 -6.26 -4.77
C TYR A 49 1.64 -4.80 -5.22
N LEU A 50 1.47 -3.85 -4.29
CA LEU A 50 1.45 -2.42 -4.64
C LEU A 50 2.84 -1.95 -5.12
N ILE A 51 3.92 -2.46 -4.53
CA ILE A 51 5.28 -2.23 -5.01
C ILE A 51 5.46 -2.79 -6.43
N ASP A 52 4.97 -4.01 -6.69
CA ASP A 52 5.00 -4.60 -8.04
C ASP A 52 4.21 -3.76 -9.07
N LYS A 53 3.20 -2.99 -8.62
CA LYS A 53 2.43 -2.04 -9.44
C LYS A 53 3.06 -0.65 -9.54
N GLY A 54 4.23 -0.43 -8.93
CA GLY A 54 5.03 0.78 -9.06
C GLY A 54 4.97 1.75 -7.88
N ALA A 55 4.45 1.33 -6.72
CA ALA A 55 4.54 2.13 -5.50
C ALA A 55 5.99 2.17 -4.99
N GLU A 56 6.60 3.35 -4.97
CA GLU A 56 7.99 3.57 -4.55
C GLU A 56 8.05 3.84 -3.04
N SER A 57 8.26 2.80 -2.24
CA SER A 57 8.16 2.85 -0.77
C SER A 57 9.04 3.92 -0.13
N SER A 58 10.29 4.07 -0.60
CA SER A 58 11.24 5.07 -0.09
C SER A 58 10.81 6.50 -0.39
N GLU A 59 10.35 6.77 -1.62
CA GLU A 59 9.89 8.10 -2.02
C GLU A 59 8.64 8.49 -1.22
N ILE A 60 7.68 7.57 -1.09
CA ILE A 60 6.47 7.77 -0.31
C ILE A 60 6.80 8.05 1.16
N HIS A 61 7.72 7.28 1.75
CA HIS A 61 8.09 7.45 3.15
C HIS A 61 8.71 8.82 3.41
N ASN A 62 9.65 9.25 2.55
CA ASN A 62 10.28 10.56 2.67
C ASN A 62 9.26 11.69 2.50
N ALA A 63 8.43 11.62 1.45
CA ALA A 63 7.42 12.64 1.16
C ALA A 63 6.38 12.82 2.29
N VAL A 64 6.07 11.76 3.04
CA VAL A 64 5.13 11.81 4.17
C VAL A 64 5.78 12.35 5.44
N LEU A 65 7.07 12.09 5.67
CA LEU A 65 7.79 12.61 6.84
C LEU A 65 8.20 14.07 6.70
N ASP A 66 8.40 14.53 5.47
CA ASP A 66 8.77 15.92 5.15
C ASP A 66 7.57 16.88 5.05
N ALA A 67 6.33 16.39 5.22
CA ALA A 67 5.07 17.14 5.11
C ALA A 67 4.50 17.57 6.47
#